data_AF-G1NQY0-F1
#
_entry.id   AF-G1NQY0-F1
#
_cell.length_a   1.000
_cell.length_b   1.000
_cell.length_c   1.000
_cell.angle_alpha   90.00
_cell.angle_beta   90.00
_cell.angle_gamma   90.00
#
_symmetry.space_group_name_H-M   'P 1'
#
loop_
_entity.id
_entity.type
_entity.pdbx_description
1 polymer ?
#
loop_
_entity_poly.entity_id
_entity_poly.type
_entity_poly.pdbx_seq_one_letter_code
_entity_poly.pdbx_strand_id
1 'polypeptide(L)'
;MNCSLPDRVLLSFTVFPVLFSFTAYMAFCLPYIALDFLSTRLPNLRKYKIQPQNYPTLGMMVPCFIQSVYHHVVWIFPVTFLHWYWKPTNLPVIAPELPQVLLQVGVCLLLFDFEYFLWHLLHHRVPWLYKTIHKVHHKHVSTFALTTQYSSVWELLSLGLFAAINPFLLGCHPLTEMIFFLVNIWLSVEDHSGYDLPWSTHRLVPFGWYGGAPHHDLHHLKFKSNYAPYFTHWDRLFGTYTESHPN
;
A
#
# COMPACT_ATOMS: atom_id res chain seq x y z
N MET A 1 26.34 -20.12 -1.25
CA MET A 1 25.30 -21.14 -1.47
C MET A 1 24.84 -21.02 -2.91
N ASN A 2 25.01 -22.07 -3.72
CA ASN A 2 24.61 -22.05 -5.12
C ASN A 2 23.08 -22.17 -5.20
N CYS A 3 22.42 -21.08 -5.60
CA CYS A 3 21.00 -21.10 -5.93
C CYS A 3 20.80 -22.04 -7.12
N SER A 4 19.90 -23.00 -6.99
CA SER A 4 19.75 -24.10 -7.94
C SER A 4 19.04 -23.62 -9.23
N LEU A 5 19.26 -24.29 -10.36
CA LEU A 5 18.60 -24.00 -11.63
C LEU A 5 17.06 -23.75 -11.55
N PRO A 6 16.26 -24.46 -10.73
CA PRO A 6 14.82 -24.17 -10.61
C PRO A 6 14.51 -22.80 -9.98
N ASP A 7 15.38 -22.25 -9.14
CA ASP A 7 15.18 -20.93 -8.52
C ASP A 7 15.32 -19.79 -9.53
N ARG A 8 16.23 -19.96 -10.51
CA ARG A 8 16.38 -19.02 -11.64
C ARG A 8 15.17 -19.04 -12.57
N VAL A 9 14.52 -20.19 -12.71
CA VAL A 9 13.34 -20.36 -13.55
C VAL A 9 12.14 -19.65 -12.91
N LEU A 10 11.89 -19.83 -11.60
CA LEU A 10 10.74 -19.24 -10.91
C LEU A 10 10.70 -17.70 -10.95
N LEU A 11 11.86 -17.05 -10.77
CA LEU A 11 11.99 -15.59 -10.80
C LEU A 11 12.02 -15.01 -12.22
N SER A 12 12.22 -15.85 -13.24
CA SER A 12 12.23 -15.45 -14.66
C SER A 12 10.86 -15.53 -15.35
N PHE A 13 9.82 -16.00 -14.66
CA PHE A 13 8.46 -16.00 -15.18
C PHE A 13 7.91 -14.57 -15.23
N THR A 14 7.48 -14.12 -16.41
CA THR A 14 6.72 -12.88 -16.63
C THR A 14 5.48 -12.72 -15.72
N VAL A 15 5.00 -13.84 -15.19
CA VAL A 15 3.83 -13.95 -14.31
C VAL A 15 4.20 -13.71 -12.84
N PHE A 16 5.49 -13.84 -12.47
CA PHE A 16 5.95 -13.77 -11.09
C PHE A 16 5.59 -12.44 -10.41
N PRO A 17 5.87 -11.24 -10.98
CA PRO A 17 5.56 -9.98 -10.29
C PRO A 17 4.09 -9.82 -9.95
N VAL A 18 3.20 -10.28 -10.82
CA VAL A 18 1.74 -10.20 -10.64
C VAL A 18 1.26 -11.17 -9.57
N LEU A 19 1.73 -12.42 -9.61
CA LEU A 19 1.38 -13.41 -8.59
C LEU A 19 1.95 -13.01 -7.23
N PHE A 20 3.18 -12.50 -7.21
CA PHE A 20 3.81 -11.99 -6.00
C PHE A 20 3.01 -10.84 -5.40
N SER A 21 2.71 -9.79 -6.17
CA SER A 21 1.98 -8.62 -5.66
C SER A 21 0.57 -8.99 -5.20
N PHE A 22 -0.15 -9.80 -5.99
CA PHE A 22 -1.50 -10.23 -5.64
C PHE A 22 -1.52 -11.13 -4.41
N THR A 23 -0.61 -12.11 -4.34
CA THR A 23 -0.53 -13.04 -3.21
C THR A 23 -0.12 -12.31 -1.94
N ALA A 24 0.88 -11.43 -2.00
CA ALA A 24 1.27 -10.60 -0.85
C ALA A 24 0.12 -9.73 -0.37
N TYR A 25 -0.55 -9.02 -1.29
CA TYR A 25 -1.71 -8.19 -0.99
C TYR A 25 -2.84 -9.00 -0.32
N MET A 26 -3.22 -10.14 -0.89
CA MET A 26 -4.27 -10.98 -0.32
C MET A 26 -3.85 -11.58 1.02
N ALA A 27 -2.61 -12.04 1.15
CA ALA A 27 -2.08 -12.57 2.41
C ALA A 27 -2.12 -11.53 3.54
N PHE A 28 -1.78 -10.27 3.24
CA PHE A 28 -1.85 -9.18 4.23
C PHE A 28 -3.29 -8.74 4.52
N CYS A 29 -4.20 -8.83 3.55
CA CYS A 29 -5.62 -8.53 3.80
C CYS A 29 -6.30 -9.57 4.70
N LEU A 30 -5.94 -10.85 4.58
CA LEU A 30 -6.64 -11.97 5.23
C LEU A 30 -6.78 -11.83 6.77
N PRO A 31 -5.73 -11.45 7.53
CA PRO A 31 -5.85 -11.22 8.97
C PRO A 31 -6.90 -10.16 9.33
N TYR A 32 -6.97 -9.06 8.56
CA TYR A 32 -7.93 -7.98 8.81
C TYR A 32 -9.35 -8.36 8.37
N ILE A 33 -9.51 -9.11 7.29
CA ILE A 33 -10.80 -9.69 6.90
C ILE A 33 -11.30 -10.62 8.00
N ALA A 34 -10.45 -11.50 8.52
CA ALA A 34 -10.79 -12.36 9.65
C ALA A 34 -11.18 -11.52 10.88
N LEU A 35 -10.46 -10.43 11.15
CA LEU A 35 -10.77 -9.51 12.24
C LEU A 35 -12.13 -8.79 12.06
N ASP A 36 -12.52 -8.44 10.83
CA ASP A 36 -13.85 -7.90 10.52
C ASP A 36 -14.96 -8.89 10.85
N PHE A 37 -14.78 -10.18 10.59
CA PHE A 37 -15.76 -11.19 11.01
C PHE A 37 -15.73 -11.45 12.51
N LEU A 38 -14.54 -11.55 13.12
CA LEU A 38 -14.39 -11.89 14.54
C LEU A 38 -14.88 -10.76 15.45
N SER A 39 -14.65 -9.49 15.10
CA SER A 39 -15.06 -8.33 15.90
C SER A 39 -16.58 -8.18 16.04
N THR A 40 -17.36 -8.68 15.08
CA THR A 40 -18.82 -8.77 15.21
C THR A 40 -19.25 -9.75 16.32
N ARG A 41 -18.46 -10.81 16.56
CA ARG A 41 -18.76 -11.88 17.53
C ARG A 41 -18.08 -11.70 18.88
N LEU A 42 -16.92 -11.04 18.91
CA LEU A 42 -16.08 -10.86 20.09
C LEU A 42 -16.01 -9.38 20.47
N PRO A 43 -16.79 -8.92 21.47
CA PRO A 43 -16.88 -7.51 21.84
C PRO A 43 -15.52 -6.86 22.18
N ASN A 44 -14.60 -7.63 22.75
CA ASN A 44 -13.26 -7.15 23.15
C ASN A 44 -12.40 -6.68 21.96
N LEU A 45 -12.72 -7.09 20.74
CA LEU A 45 -12.00 -6.65 19.53
C LEU A 45 -12.56 -5.35 18.94
N ARG A 46 -13.79 -4.97 19.30
CA ARG A 46 -14.45 -3.76 18.77
C ARG A 46 -13.76 -2.47 19.22
N LYS A 47 -13.09 -2.49 20.37
CA LYS A 47 -12.30 -1.35 20.88
C LYS A 47 -11.12 -0.96 19.98
N TYR A 48 -10.69 -1.86 19.08
CA TYR A 48 -9.62 -1.59 18.12
C TYR A 48 -10.16 -1.08 16.78
N LYS A 49 -11.49 -1.08 16.55
CA LYS A 49 -12.06 -0.57 15.31
C LYS A 49 -12.05 0.96 15.36
N ILE A 50 -11.45 1.60 14.36
CA ILE A 50 -11.34 3.08 14.31
C ILE A 50 -12.74 3.71 14.17
N GLN A 51 -13.58 3.14 13.31
CA GLN A 51 -14.99 3.52 13.14
C GLN A 51 -15.91 2.42 13.66
N PRO A 52 -16.26 2.38 14.97
CA PRO A 52 -16.92 1.24 15.61
C PRO A 52 -18.35 0.95 15.14
N GLN A 53 -18.97 1.91 14.43
CA GLN A 53 -20.32 1.77 13.88
C GLN A 53 -20.33 1.19 12.46
N ASN A 54 -19.16 1.07 11.82
CA ASN A 54 -19.03 0.71 10.41
C ASN A 54 -18.27 -0.62 10.28
N TYR A 55 -18.98 -1.66 9.85
CA TYR A 55 -18.39 -2.97 9.52
C TYR A 55 -18.57 -3.25 8.03
N PRO A 56 -17.51 -3.74 7.36
CA PRO A 56 -17.61 -4.09 5.95
C PRO A 56 -18.55 -5.28 5.76
N THR A 57 -19.45 -5.16 4.78
CA THR A 57 -20.34 -6.26 4.36
C THR A 57 -19.74 -7.01 3.18
N LEU A 58 -20.23 -8.22 2.90
CA LEU A 58 -19.85 -8.95 1.69
C LEU A 58 -20.15 -8.15 0.41
N GLY A 59 -21.23 -7.36 0.40
CA GLY A 59 -21.56 -6.47 -0.71
C GLY A 59 -20.54 -5.35 -0.94
N MET A 60 -19.71 -5.03 0.05
CA MET A 60 -18.58 -4.10 -0.08
C MET A 60 -17.28 -4.84 -0.42
N MET A 61 -17.02 -5.98 0.23
CA MET A 61 -15.80 -6.75 0.06
C MET A 61 -15.68 -7.39 -1.33
N VAL A 62 -16.75 -8.00 -1.84
CA VAL A 62 -16.72 -8.72 -3.12
C VAL A 62 -16.37 -7.79 -4.30
N PRO A 63 -16.97 -6.59 -4.45
CA PRO A 63 -16.51 -5.63 -5.47
C PRO A 63 -15.05 -5.23 -5.33
N CYS A 64 -14.54 -5.06 -4.11
CA CYS A 64 -13.13 -4.73 -3.87
C CYS A 64 -12.20 -5.85 -4.33
N PHE A 65 -12.56 -7.10 -4.00
CA PHE A 65 -11.82 -8.27 -4.45
C PHE A 65 -11.85 -8.43 -5.97
N ILE A 66 -13.03 -8.34 -6.60
CA ILE A 66 -13.17 -8.44 -8.07
C ILE A 66 -12.34 -7.35 -8.76
N GLN A 67 -12.36 -6.13 -8.24
CA GLN A 67 -11.58 -5.02 -8.80
C GLN A 67 -10.08 -5.24 -8.65
N SER A 68 -9.61 -5.79 -7.53
CA SER A 68 -8.21 -6.18 -7.35
C SER A 68 -7.78 -7.25 -8.37
N VAL A 69 -8.61 -8.29 -8.58
CA VAL A 69 -8.34 -9.31 -9.61
C VAL A 69 -8.29 -8.69 -11.01
N TYR A 70 -9.26 -7.84 -11.34
CA TYR A 70 -9.31 -7.12 -12.61
C TYR A 70 -8.06 -6.25 -12.83
N HIS A 71 -7.63 -5.48 -11.82
CA HIS A 71 -6.42 -4.68 -11.86
C HIS A 71 -5.17 -5.52 -12.15
N HIS A 72 -5.02 -6.66 -11.47
CA HIS A 72 -3.86 -7.53 -11.65
C HIS A 72 -3.81 -8.16 -13.04
N VAL A 73 -4.95 -8.66 -13.54
CA VAL A 73 -5.03 -9.37 -14.82
C VAL A 73 -4.95 -8.40 -16.00
N VAL A 74 -5.66 -7.26 -15.94
CA VAL A 74 -5.85 -6.39 -17.11
C VAL A 74 -4.80 -5.28 -17.19
N TRP A 75 -4.25 -4.84 -16.05
CA TRP A 75 -3.37 -3.68 -16.03
C TRP A 75 -1.96 -4.02 -15.55
N ILE A 76 -1.82 -4.66 -14.39
CA ILE A 76 -0.49 -4.97 -13.84
C ILE A 76 0.21 -6.00 -14.71
N PHE A 77 -0.47 -7.10 -15.09
CA PHE A 77 0.14 -8.15 -15.90
C PHE A 77 0.69 -7.66 -17.25
N PRO A 78 -0.07 -6.93 -18.10
CA PRO A 78 0.49 -6.41 -19.33
C PRO A 78 1.67 -5.45 -19.11
N VAL A 79 1.60 -4.58 -18.09
CA VAL A 79 2.69 -3.63 -17.79
C VAL A 79 3.95 -4.38 -17.36
N THR A 80 3.85 -5.34 -16.44
CA THR A 80 5.01 -6.13 -15.98
C THR A 80 5.56 -7.04 -17.08
N PHE A 81 4.68 -7.57 -17.94
CA PHE A 81 5.08 -8.37 -19.09
C PHE A 81 5.87 -7.53 -20.11
N LEU A 82 5.38 -6.34 -20.45
CA LEU A 82 6.06 -5.42 -21.37
C LEU A 82 7.40 -4.96 -20.81
N HIS A 83 7.46 -4.63 -19.51
CA HIS A 83 8.71 -4.29 -18.85
C HIS A 83 9.74 -5.40 -18.96
N TRP A 84 9.36 -6.64 -18.61
CA TRP A 84 10.24 -7.80 -18.73
C TRP A 84 10.67 -8.06 -20.18
N TYR A 85 9.76 -7.92 -21.15
CA TYR A 85 10.06 -8.14 -22.56
C TYR A 85 11.14 -7.18 -23.08
N TRP A 86 11.09 -5.91 -22.66
CA TRP A 86 12.10 -4.92 -23.05
C TRP A 86 13.37 -4.96 -22.22
N LYS A 87 13.27 -5.32 -20.94
CA LYS A 87 14.41 -5.36 -20.02
C LYS A 87 14.30 -6.57 -19.11
N PRO A 88 14.75 -7.76 -19.55
CA PRO A 88 14.76 -8.94 -18.69
C PRO A 88 15.60 -8.70 -17.44
N THR A 89 15.07 -9.11 -16.29
CA THR A 89 15.75 -8.95 -15.00
C THR A 89 16.96 -9.88 -14.92
N ASN A 90 18.14 -9.29 -14.74
CA ASN A 90 19.33 -10.05 -14.40
C ASN A 90 19.36 -10.25 -12.88
N LEU A 91 19.41 -11.50 -12.43
CA LEU A 91 19.50 -11.85 -11.01
C LEU A 91 20.98 -12.04 -10.63
N PRO A 92 21.57 -11.10 -9.85
CA PRO A 92 22.94 -11.25 -9.39
C PRO A 92 23.09 -12.50 -8.50
N VAL A 93 24.28 -13.12 -8.54
CA VAL A 93 24.57 -14.32 -7.74
C VAL A 93 24.76 -13.99 -6.25
N ILE A 94 25.26 -12.79 -5.98
CA ILE A 94 25.60 -12.32 -4.64
C ILE A 94 24.43 -11.49 -4.12
N ALA A 95 23.89 -11.88 -2.98
CA ALA A 95 22.85 -11.12 -2.29
C ALA A 95 23.42 -9.80 -1.72
N PRO A 96 22.62 -8.74 -1.64
CA PRO A 96 23.04 -7.46 -1.06
C PRO A 96 23.26 -7.62 0.45
N GLU A 97 24.14 -6.80 1.00
CA GLU A 97 24.36 -6.77 2.45
C GLU A 97 23.15 -6.19 3.17
N LEU A 98 22.85 -6.70 4.38
CA LEU A 98 21.69 -6.25 5.15
C LEU A 98 21.66 -4.72 5.38
N PRO A 99 22.76 -4.03 5.73
CA PRO A 99 22.75 -2.58 5.89
C PRO A 99 22.39 -1.85 4.60
N GLN A 100 22.86 -2.34 3.45
CA GLN A 100 22.52 -1.78 2.14
C GLN A 100 21.04 -1.95 1.84
N VAL A 101 20.46 -3.13 2.12
CA VAL A 101 19.03 -3.39 1.96
C VAL A 101 18.21 -2.43 2.82
N LEU A 102 18.53 -2.31 4.11
CA LEU A 102 17.80 -1.45 5.04
C LEU A 102 17.86 0.02 4.62
N LEU A 103 19.04 0.50 4.22
CA LEU A 103 19.22 1.86 3.73
C LEU A 103 18.40 2.11 2.46
N GLN A 104 18.53 1.25 1.46
CA GLN A 104 17.85 1.41 0.18
C GLN A 104 16.32 1.31 0.33
N VAL A 105 15.80 0.37 1.12
CA VAL A 105 14.37 0.28 1.43
C VAL A 105 13.89 1.55 2.13
N GLY A 106 14.63 2.05 3.12
CA GLY A 106 14.31 3.30 3.81
C GLY A 106 14.25 4.51 2.87
N VAL A 107 15.25 4.64 1.96
CA VAL A 107 15.25 5.71 0.95
C VAL A 107 14.09 5.56 -0.03
N CYS A 108 13.81 4.36 -0.52
CA CYS A 108 12.66 4.12 -1.40
C CYS A 108 11.33 4.49 -0.73
N LEU A 109 11.15 4.19 0.56
CA LEU A 109 9.95 4.57 1.32
C LEU A 109 9.82 6.08 1.44
N LEU A 110 10.91 6.80 1.73
CA LEU A 110 10.88 8.26 1.84
C LEU A 110 10.60 8.94 0.49
N LEU A 111 11.17 8.41 -0.60
CA LEU A 111 10.90 8.92 -1.95
C LEU A 111 9.45 8.67 -2.36
N PHE A 112 8.95 7.44 -2.17
CA PHE A 112 7.56 7.10 -2.47
C PHE A 112 6.57 7.95 -1.64
N ASP A 113 6.84 8.12 -0.34
CA ASP A 113 6.02 8.94 0.56
C ASP A 113 5.93 10.39 0.08
N PHE A 114 7.05 10.99 -0.35
CA PHE A 114 7.08 12.33 -0.93
C PHE A 114 6.35 12.44 -2.28
N GLU A 115 6.67 11.54 -3.22
CA GLU A 115 6.08 11.52 -4.56
C GLU A 115 4.56 11.38 -4.48
N TYR A 116 4.09 10.44 -3.66
CA TYR A 116 2.67 10.20 -3.50
C TYR A 116 2.00 11.29 -2.67
N PHE A 117 2.64 11.86 -1.64
CA PHE A 117 2.10 13.02 -0.92
C PHE A 117 1.76 14.17 -1.88
N LEU A 118 2.70 14.55 -2.75
CA LEU A 118 2.47 15.63 -3.72
C LEU A 118 1.33 15.28 -4.68
N TRP A 119 1.32 14.04 -5.18
CA TRP A 119 0.30 13.59 -6.11
C TRP A 119 -1.09 13.53 -5.47
N HIS A 120 -1.16 13.04 -4.25
CA HIS A 120 -2.38 12.92 -3.46
C HIS A 120 -2.93 14.29 -3.06
N LEU A 121 -2.06 15.23 -2.65
CA LEU A 121 -2.44 16.62 -2.44
C LEU A 121 -3.04 17.23 -3.72
N LEU A 122 -2.40 17.01 -4.88
CA LEU A 122 -2.91 17.50 -6.16
C LEU A 122 -4.26 16.89 -6.52
N HIS A 123 -4.48 15.60 -6.25
CA HIS A 123 -5.79 14.95 -6.43
C HIS A 123 -6.88 15.74 -5.74
N HIS A 124 -6.68 16.13 -4.48
CA HIS A 124 -7.69 16.83 -3.70
C HIS A 124 -7.78 18.34 -3.98
N ARG A 125 -6.72 18.95 -4.52
CA ARG A 125 -6.69 20.38 -4.88
C ARG A 125 -7.28 20.66 -6.27
N VAL A 126 -7.14 19.73 -7.21
CA VAL A 126 -7.61 19.89 -8.59
C VAL A 126 -8.87 19.04 -8.82
N PRO A 127 -10.07 19.64 -9.00
CA PRO A 127 -11.32 18.89 -9.09
C PRO A 127 -11.36 17.82 -10.19
N TRP A 128 -10.67 18.04 -11.30
CA TRP A 128 -10.56 17.07 -12.39
C TRP A 128 -9.75 15.84 -11.97
N LEU A 129 -8.62 16.05 -11.26
CA LEU A 129 -7.80 14.96 -10.75
C LEU A 129 -8.56 14.15 -9.70
N TYR A 130 -9.24 14.81 -8.76
CA TYR A 130 -10.10 14.12 -7.79
C TYR A 130 -11.12 13.24 -8.50
N LYS A 131 -11.93 13.82 -9.39
CA LYS A 131 -13.04 13.11 -10.04
C LYS A 131 -12.57 11.92 -10.88
N THR A 132 -11.42 12.05 -11.54
CA THR A 132 -10.94 11.07 -12.53
C THR A 132 -10.08 9.98 -11.90
N ILE A 133 -9.27 10.35 -10.90
CA ILE A 133 -8.22 9.47 -10.37
C ILE A 133 -8.61 8.93 -8.99
N HIS A 134 -8.99 9.80 -8.06
CA HIS A 134 -9.00 9.43 -6.64
C HIS A 134 -10.40 9.26 -6.02
N LYS A 135 -11.45 9.76 -6.69
CA LYS A 135 -12.84 9.65 -6.20
C LYS A 135 -13.30 8.19 -6.02
N VAL A 136 -12.79 7.26 -6.83
CA VAL A 136 -13.13 5.83 -6.70
C VAL A 136 -12.58 5.25 -5.40
N HIS A 137 -11.34 5.61 -5.05
CA HIS A 137 -10.70 5.24 -3.79
C HIS A 137 -11.50 5.69 -2.56
N HIS A 138 -12.00 6.91 -2.63
CA HIS A 138 -12.86 7.54 -1.61
C HIS A 138 -14.29 7.02 -1.53
N LYS A 139 -14.66 5.97 -2.28
CA LYS A 139 -16.00 5.38 -2.21
C LYS A 139 -16.30 4.81 -0.82
N HIS A 140 -15.28 4.37 -0.09
CA HIS A 140 -15.41 3.73 1.22
C HIS A 140 -14.87 4.64 2.32
N VAL A 141 -15.75 5.49 2.87
CA VAL A 141 -15.43 6.43 3.98
C VAL A 141 -14.92 5.72 5.24
N SER A 142 -15.46 4.53 5.52
CA SER A 142 -14.87 3.61 6.50
C SER A 142 -13.98 2.63 5.76
N THR A 143 -12.70 2.67 6.07
CA THR A 143 -11.72 1.80 5.43
C THR A 143 -11.81 0.37 5.98
N PHE A 144 -11.46 -0.60 5.14
CA PHE A 144 -11.21 -1.98 5.49
C PHE A 144 -10.18 -2.54 4.50
N ALA A 145 -9.38 -3.54 4.88
CA ALA A 145 -8.15 -3.89 4.16
C ALA A 145 -8.28 -4.04 2.62
N LEU A 146 -9.41 -4.52 2.10
CA LEU A 146 -9.63 -4.65 0.66
C LEU A 146 -9.83 -3.32 -0.09
N THR A 147 -10.15 -2.22 0.60
CA THR A 147 -10.30 -0.90 -0.03
C THR A 147 -8.97 -0.33 -0.52
N THR A 148 -7.85 -0.84 -0.02
CA THR A 148 -6.48 -0.50 -0.45
C THR A 148 -6.33 -0.46 -1.98
N GLN A 149 -6.88 -1.45 -2.68
CA GLN A 149 -6.80 -1.55 -4.15
C GLN A 149 -8.11 -1.20 -4.87
N TYR A 150 -9.10 -0.68 -4.15
CA TYR A 150 -10.34 -0.20 -4.73
C TYR A 150 -10.17 1.23 -5.27
N SER A 151 -9.31 1.40 -6.26
CA SER A 151 -8.92 2.70 -6.83
C SER A 151 -9.23 2.79 -8.32
N SER A 152 -9.07 3.97 -8.92
CA SER A 152 -9.10 4.03 -10.40
C SER A 152 -7.86 3.36 -10.99
N VAL A 153 -7.93 2.98 -12.27
CA VAL A 153 -6.76 2.49 -13.00
C VAL A 153 -5.62 3.52 -13.02
N TRP A 154 -5.93 4.82 -13.10
CA TRP A 154 -4.92 5.88 -13.15
C TRP A 154 -4.18 6.00 -11.83
N GLU A 155 -4.89 5.85 -10.73
CA GLU A 155 -4.30 5.86 -9.39
C GLU A 155 -3.40 4.63 -9.20
N LEU A 156 -3.90 3.44 -9.56
CA LEU A 156 -3.13 2.20 -9.54
C LEU A 156 -1.82 2.32 -10.33
N LEU A 157 -1.88 2.81 -11.58
CA LEU A 157 -0.71 2.94 -12.42
C LEU A 157 0.26 4.00 -11.90
N SER A 158 -0.23 5.11 -11.33
CA SER A 158 0.63 6.13 -10.71
C SER A 158 1.37 5.59 -9.47
N LEU A 159 0.67 4.86 -8.59
CA LEU A 159 1.27 4.20 -7.43
C LEU A 159 2.30 3.16 -7.86
N GLY A 160 1.97 2.34 -8.87
CA GLY A 160 2.90 1.35 -9.42
C GLY A 160 4.15 2.00 -10.03
N LEU A 161 4.00 3.14 -10.72
CA LEU A 161 5.12 3.90 -11.28
C LEU A 161 6.04 4.42 -10.18
N PHE A 162 5.51 5.12 -9.17
CA PHE A 162 6.30 5.65 -8.05
C PHE A 162 6.99 4.52 -7.28
N ALA A 163 6.31 3.41 -7.04
CA ALA A 163 6.94 2.26 -6.40
C ALA A 163 8.09 1.70 -7.25
N ALA A 164 7.91 1.52 -8.56
CA ALA A 164 8.91 0.90 -9.42
C ALA A 164 10.10 1.80 -9.77
N ILE A 165 9.89 3.11 -9.91
CA ILE A 165 10.94 4.04 -10.39
C ILE A 165 12.05 4.24 -9.34
N ASN A 166 11.70 4.25 -8.06
CA ASN A 166 12.64 4.48 -6.96
C ASN A 166 13.77 3.42 -6.88
N PRO A 167 13.49 2.12 -6.75
CA PRO A 167 14.53 1.09 -6.74
C PRO A 167 15.29 1.03 -8.07
N PHE A 168 14.64 1.34 -9.19
CA PHE A 168 15.30 1.42 -10.50
C PHE A 168 16.37 2.52 -10.53
N LEU A 169 16.04 3.74 -10.11
CA LEU A 169 16.96 4.88 -10.12
C LEU A 169 18.12 4.71 -9.14
N LEU A 170 17.87 4.07 -7.99
CA LEU A 170 18.88 3.77 -6.99
C LEU A 170 19.77 2.57 -7.35
N GLY A 171 19.49 1.88 -8.46
CA GLY A 171 20.23 0.67 -8.85
C GLY A 171 20.11 -0.43 -7.80
N CYS A 172 18.94 -0.56 -7.16
CA CYS A 172 18.70 -1.54 -6.11
C CYS A 172 18.88 -2.96 -6.63
N HIS A 173 19.37 -3.82 -5.74
CA HIS A 173 19.36 -5.26 -6.00
C HIS A 173 17.90 -5.76 -6.11
N PRO A 174 17.57 -6.73 -6.99
CA PRO A 174 16.19 -7.24 -7.13
C PRO A 174 15.57 -7.71 -5.80
N LEU A 175 16.37 -8.31 -4.91
CA LEU A 175 15.93 -8.66 -3.55
C LEU A 175 15.52 -7.42 -2.73
N THR A 176 16.28 -6.32 -2.79
CA THR A 176 15.93 -5.06 -2.12
C THR A 176 14.62 -4.50 -2.69
N GLU A 177 14.45 -4.52 -4.01
CA GLU A 177 13.21 -4.11 -4.68
C GLU A 177 12.00 -4.94 -4.20
N MET A 178 12.14 -6.27 -4.16
CA MET A 178 11.09 -7.16 -3.66
C MET A 178 10.74 -6.89 -2.19
N ILE A 179 11.74 -6.66 -1.33
CA ILE A 179 11.52 -6.32 0.08
C ILE A 179 10.80 -4.98 0.19
N PHE A 180 11.24 -3.98 -0.59
CA PHE A 180 10.56 -2.68 -0.64
C PHE A 180 9.09 -2.83 -1.05
N PHE A 181 8.78 -3.58 -2.10
CA PHE A 181 7.40 -3.83 -2.51
C PHE A 181 6.58 -4.55 -1.43
N LEU A 182 7.15 -5.55 -0.75
CA LEU A 182 6.46 -6.22 0.35
C LEU A 182 6.13 -5.25 1.48
N VAL A 183 7.11 -4.44 1.90
CA VAL A 183 6.88 -3.43 2.94
C VAL A 183 5.83 -2.44 2.47
N ASN A 184 5.94 -1.90 1.25
CA ASN A 184 5.00 -0.91 0.71
C ASN A 184 3.56 -1.44 0.63
N ILE A 185 3.38 -2.70 0.18
CA ILE A 185 2.05 -3.36 0.16
C ILE A 185 1.54 -3.56 1.58
N TRP A 186 2.38 -4.02 2.51
CA TRP A 186 2.00 -4.18 3.92
C TRP A 186 1.52 -2.86 4.53
N LEU A 187 2.30 -1.78 4.37
CA LEU A 187 1.94 -0.46 4.91
C LEU A 187 0.62 0.02 4.32
N SER A 188 0.46 -0.08 3.00
CA SER A 188 -0.77 0.32 2.32
C SER A 188 -1.98 -0.49 2.82
N VAL A 189 -1.85 -1.80 3.03
CA VAL A 189 -2.94 -2.63 3.58
C VAL A 189 -3.26 -2.26 5.02
N GLU A 190 -2.24 -2.06 5.86
CA GLU A 190 -2.45 -1.70 7.26
C GLU A 190 -3.13 -0.32 7.38
N ASP A 191 -2.75 0.66 6.57
CA ASP A 191 -3.34 2.00 6.56
C ASP A 191 -4.85 1.97 6.23
N HIS A 192 -5.31 0.97 5.48
CA HIS A 192 -6.72 0.78 5.15
C HIS A 192 -7.40 -0.27 6.03
N SER A 193 -6.71 -0.87 7.00
CA SER A 193 -7.27 -1.99 7.76
C SER A 193 -8.56 -1.63 8.50
N GLY A 194 -8.74 -0.35 8.85
CA GLY A 194 -9.82 0.13 9.71
C GLY A 194 -9.63 -0.24 11.19
N TYR A 195 -8.42 -0.66 11.57
CA TYR A 195 -8.08 -1.04 12.94
C TYR A 195 -6.86 -0.29 13.48
N ASP A 196 -6.96 0.14 14.72
CA ASP A 196 -5.84 0.64 15.51
C ASP A 196 -5.46 -0.43 16.55
N LEU A 197 -4.53 -1.30 16.18
CA LEU A 197 -4.11 -2.43 17.02
C LEU A 197 -2.89 -2.05 17.87
N PRO A 198 -2.70 -2.64 19.07
CA PRO A 198 -1.55 -2.33 19.92
C PRO A 198 -0.16 -2.53 19.28
N TRP A 199 -0.10 -3.28 18.18
CA TRP A 199 1.10 -3.58 17.41
C TRP A 199 1.13 -2.93 16.03
N SER A 200 0.21 -2.01 15.70
CA SER A 200 0.22 -1.35 14.40
C SER A 200 1.50 -0.55 14.19
N THR A 201 2.02 -0.55 12.96
CA THR A 201 3.38 -0.07 12.64
C THR A 201 3.62 1.39 12.98
N HIS A 202 2.60 2.24 12.99
CA HIS A 202 2.75 3.65 13.38
C HIS A 202 3.25 3.87 14.81
N ARG A 203 3.19 2.84 15.67
CA ARG A 203 3.79 2.87 17.01
C ARG A 203 5.32 2.72 17.01
N LEU A 204 5.93 2.32 15.89
CA LEU A 204 7.38 2.16 15.75
C LEU A 204 8.13 3.49 15.70
N VAL A 205 7.46 4.57 15.27
CA VAL A 205 8.04 5.92 15.23
C VAL A 205 7.25 6.81 16.20
N PRO A 206 7.87 7.30 17.29
CA PRO A 206 7.17 8.05 18.32
C PRO A 206 6.71 9.44 17.83
N PHE A 207 5.97 10.15 18.69
CA PHE A 207 5.52 11.52 18.49
C PHE A 207 4.55 11.74 17.30
N GLY A 208 3.94 10.66 16.80
CA GLY A 208 2.98 10.74 15.70
C GLY A 208 3.61 11.11 14.36
N TRP A 209 4.91 10.86 14.19
CA TRP A 209 5.61 11.06 12.90
C TRP A 209 5.26 10.00 11.86
N TYR A 210 4.76 8.85 12.31
CA TYR A 210 4.18 7.82 11.46
C TYR A 210 2.66 7.85 11.69
N GLY A 211 1.89 8.05 10.62
CA GLY A 211 0.43 8.17 10.66
C GLY A 211 -0.30 6.85 10.88
N GLY A 212 -0.03 5.84 10.04
CA GLY A 212 -0.71 4.55 10.08
C GLY A 212 -2.22 4.61 9.77
N ALA A 213 -2.92 3.52 10.11
CA ALA A 213 -4.36 3.38 9.92
C ALA A 213 -5.21 4.55 10.46
N PRO A 214 -4.98 5.10 11.68
CA PRO A 214 -5.77 6.23 12.18
C PRO A 214 -5.65 7.50 11.33
N HIS A 215 -4.45 7.78 10.83
CA HIS A 215 -4.17 8.95 10.00
C HIS A 215 -4.90 8.88 8.66
N HIS A 216 -4.80 7.72 7.99
CA HIS A 216 -5.42 7.49 6.68
C HIS A 216 -6.93 7.28 6.76
N ASP A 217 -7.45 6.63 7.80
CA ASP A 217 -8.90 6.50 7.99
C ASP A 217 -9.55 7.88 8.24
N LEU A 218 -8.87 8.77 8.98
CA LEU A 218 -9.32 10.16 9.15
C LEU A 218 -9.29 10.95 7.83
N HIS A 219 -8.34 10.65 6.94
CA HIS A 219 -8.31 11.19 5.58
C HIS A 219 -9.56 10.78 4.78
N HIS A 220 -9.91 9.49 4.77
CA HIS A 220 -11.14 8.98 4.13
C HIS A 220 -12.41 9.58 4.74
N LEU A 221 -12.40 9.90 6.04
CA LEU A 221 -13.53 10.53 6.72
C LEU A 221 -13.70 12.01 6.38
N LYS A 222 -12.61 12.77 6.22
CA LYS A 222 -12.62 14.25 6.12
C LYS A 222 -12.30 14.78 4.73
N PHE A 223 -11.61 14.01 3.89
CA PHE A 223 -11.20 14.33 2.51
C PHE A 223 -10.27 15.56 2.34
N LYS A 224 -9.96 16.29 3.42
CA LYS A 224 -9.34 17.62 3.36
C LYS A 224 -8.03 17.75 4.15
N SER A 225 -7.48 16.63 4.61
CA SER A 225 -6.29 16.57 5.46
C SER A 225 -5.61 15.22 5.34
N ASN A 226 -4.40 15.07 5.88
CA ASN A 226 -3.68 13.79 5.99
C ASN A 226 -3.44 13.15 4.61
N TYR A 227 -2.70 13.86 3.76
CA TYR A 227 -2.42 13.41 2.39
C TYR A 227 -1.16 12.54 2.29
N ALA A 228 -0.27 12.57 3.27
CA ALA A 228 0.93 11.73 3.25
C ALA A 228 0.52 10.27 3.48
N PRO A 229 1.06 9.31 2.70
CA PRO A 229 0.68 7.91 2.86
C PRO A 229 1.18 7.34 4.18
N TYR A 230 2.43 7.61 4.58
CA TYR A 230 3.04 6.95 5.74
C TYR A 230 3.46 7.96 6.81
N PHE A 231 4.27 8.95 6.47
CA PHE A 231 4.88 9.83 7.47
C PHE A 231 4.21 11.21 7.51
N THR A 232 3.85 11.67 8.70
CA THR A 232 3.02 12.89 8.89
C THR A 232 3.77 14.20 8.68
N HIS A 233 5.10 14.15 8.48
CA HIS A 233 5.95 15.32 8.38
C HIS A 233 5.61 16.23 7.19
N TRP A 234 5.23 15.66 6.04
CA TRP A 234 4.76 16.45 4.90
C TRP A 234 3.46 17.18 5.20
N ASP A 235 2.48 16.50 5.79
CA ASP A 235 1.24 17.13 6.20
C ASP A 235 1.45 18.23 7.25
N ARG A 236 2.37 18.02 8.20
CA ARG A 236 2.73 19.04 9.18
C ARG A 236 3.40 20.24 8.52
N LEU A 237 4.32 20.01 7.58
CA LEU A 237 5.03 21.06 6.85
C LEU A 237 4.10 21.91 5.96
N PHE A 238 3.13 21.27 5.31
CA PHE A 238 2.17 21.92 4.40
C PHE A 238 0.87 22.38 5.08
N GLY A 239 0.75 22.18 6.40
CA GLY A 239 -0.43 22.58 7.17
C GLY A 239 -1.70 21.78 6.84
N THR A 240 -1.55 20.53 6.40
CA THR A 240 -2.64 19.61 6.07
C THR A 240 -2.80 18.48 7.09
N TYR A 241 -2.04 18.50 8.19
CA TYR A 241 -2.13 17.52 9.27
C TYR A 241 -3.35 17.77 10.17
N THR A 242 -4.13 16.71 10.39
CA THR A 242 -5.22 16.66 11.37
C THR A 242 -5.05 15.44 12.25
N GLU A 243 -5.14 15.64 13.57
CA GLU A 243 -5.17 14.56 14.55
C GLU A 243 -6.59 13.98 14.69
N SER A 244 -6.68 12.67 14.90
CA SER A 244 -7.93 12.08 15.37
C SER A 244 -8.20 12.60 16.78
N HIS A 245 -9.26 13.39 16.97
CA HIS A 245 -9.66 13.79 18.32
C HIS A 245 -9.90 12.53 19.17
N PRO A 246 -9.26 12.39 20.33
CA PRO A 246 -9.66 11.38 21.29
C PRO A 246 -11.07 11.74 21.75
N ASN A 247 -12.02 10.83 21.54
CA ASN A 247 -13.30 10.87 22.25
C ASN A 247 -13.06 10.59 23.74
#